data_AF-A0A651GJ18-F1
#
_entry.id   AF-A0A651GJ18-F1
#
_cell.length_a   1.000
_cell.length_b   1.000
_cell.length_c   1.000
_cell.angle_alpha   90.00
_cell.angle_beta   90.00
_cell.angle_gamma   90.00
#
_symmetry.space_group_name_H-M   'P 1'
#
loop_
_entity.id
_entity.type
_entity.pdbx_description
1 polymer ?
#
loop_
_entity_poly.entity_id
_entity_poly.type
_entity_poly.pdbx_seq_one_letter_code
_entity_poly.pdbx_strand_id
1 'polypeptide(L)'
;MYEVRPSPREGRGLFATARIRSETLLMEAPLLLIPASERTALQATIVDDYVYEWDEHGTAALVLGVSSMCNHDDDPNAFLWLVPDRLTAQLFAVRDIAEGEEITVSYRAEEGSEDAPLWFDVRAGR
;
A
#
# COMPACT_ATOMS: atom_id res chain seq x y z
N MET A 1 -1.19 6.81 16.61
CA MET A 1 -2.47 6.27 16.11
C MET A 1 -2.30 4.89 15.52
N TYR A 2 -1.10 4.56 15.05
CA TYR A 2 -0.74 3.22 14.63
C TYR A 2 0.65 2.84 15.13
N GLU A 3 0.97 1.55 15.06
CA GLU A 3 2.30 0.99 15.25
C GLU A 3 2.58 -0.09 14.21
N VAL A 4 3.86 -0.36 13.96
CA VAL A 4 4.29 -1.48 13.11
C VAL A 4 4.63 -2.67 14.02
N ARG A 5 4.02 -3.83 13.75
CA ARG A 5 4.31 -5.08 14.47
C ARG A 5 4.22 -6.29 13.52
N PRO A 6 4.72 -7.47 13.90
CA PRO A 6 4.53 -8.68 13.10
C PRO A 6 3.04 -8.92 12.80
N SER A 7 2.72 -9.20 11.54
CA SER A 7 1.35 -9.51 11.13
C SER A 7 1.13 -11.03 11.14
N PRO A 8 -0.06 -11.51 11.57
CA PRO A 8 -0.44 -12.90 11.38
C PRO A 8 -0.73 -13.24 9.92
N ARG A 9 -0.84 -12.25 9.02
CA ARG A 9 -0.96 -12.45 7.57
C ARG A 9 0.40 -12.74 6.97
N GLU A 10 1.19 -11.70 6.79
CA GLU A 10 2.51 -11.76 6.16
C GLU A 10 3.41 -10.67 6.76
N GLY A 11 4.66 -11.04 7.07
CA GLY A 11 5.70 -10.11 7.50
C GLY A 11 5.30 -9.14 8.63
N ARG A 12 5.24 -7.85 8.29
CA ARG A 12 4.87 -6.76 9.20
C ARG A 12 3.56 -6.14 8.74
N GLY A 13 2.77 -5.68 9.69
CA GLY A 13 1.54 -4.94 9.45
C GLY A 13 1.52 -3.63 10.19
N LEU A 14 0.68 -2.71 9.74
CA LEU A 14 0.34 -1.49 10.44
C LEU A 14 -0.90 -1.76 11.30
N PHE A 15 -0.90 -1.39 12.57
CA PHE A 15 -2.01 -1.68 13.49
C PHE A 15 -2.44 -0.44 14.24
N ALA A 16 -3.75 -0.26 14.38
CA ALA A 16 -4.31 0.86 15.11
C ALA A 16 -3.99 0.77 16.61
N THR A 17 -3.45 1.84 17.20
CA THR A 17 -3.14 1.93 18.65
C THR A 17 -4.28 2.54 19.48
N ALA A 18 -5.38 2.89 18.81
CA ALA A 18 -6.61 3.43 19.38
C ALA A 18 -7.71 3.33 18.31
N ARG A 19 -8.99 3.56 18.67
CA ARG A 19 -10.06 3.69 17.66
C ARG A 19 -9.75 4.83 16.69
N ILE A 20 -9.86 4.55 15.40
CA ILE A 20 -9.72 5.52 14.31
C ILE A 20 -11.08 5.65 13.63
N ARG A 21 -11.53 6.89 13.38
CA ARG A 21 -12.80 7.14 12.70
C ARG A 21 -12.62 7.04 11.19
N SER A 22 -13.70 6.68 10.49
CA SER A 22 -13.76 6.81 9.03
C SER A 22 -13.29 8.21 8.56
N GLU A 23 -12.71 8.26 7.37
CA GLU A 23 -12.18 9.45 6.70
C GLU A 23 -10.97 10.10 7.41
N THR A 24 -10.45 9.47 8.47
CA THR A 24 -9.23 9.97 9.13
C THR A 24 -8.03 9.78 8.20
N LEU A 25 -7.31 10.87 7.91
CA LEU A 25 -5.98 10.81 7.30
C LEU A 25 -5.01 10.16 8.30
N LEU A 26 -4.56 8.95 7.98
CA LEU A 26 -3.62 8.19 8.78
C LEU A 26 -2.21 8.74 8.58
N MET A 27 -1.80 8.94 7.32
CA MET A 27 -0.47 9.44 6.99
C MET A 27 -0.42 10.02 5.58
N GLU A 28 0.53 10.93 5.37
CA GLU A 28 0.98 11.37 4.05
C GLU A 28 2.47 11.01 3.92
N ALA A 29 2.82 10.31 2.83
CA ALA A 29 4.17 9.83 2.56
C ALA A 29 4.68 10.35 1.22
N PRO A 30 5.96 10.77 1.12
CA PRO A 30 6.55 11.13 -0.16
C PRO A 30 6.71 9.90 -1.06
N LEU A 31 6.66 10.14 -2.36
CA LEU A 31 6.93 9.16 -3.39
C LEU A 31 8.39 9.29 -3.87
N LEU A 32 9.06 8.16 -4.00
CA LEU A 32 10.29 8.06 -4.77
C LEU A 32 9.93 7.56 -6.18
N LEU A 33 10.02 8.44 -7.16
CA LEU A 33 9.80 8.08 -8.56
C LEU A 33 11.05 7.37 -9.11
N ILE A 34 10.82 6.26 -9.79
CA ILE A 34 11.84 5.43 -10.40
C ILE A 34 11.59 5.43 -11.90
N PRO A 35 12.51 5.99 -12.71
CA PRO A 35 12.28 6.16 -14.14
C PRO A 35 12.16 4.79 -14.84
N ALA A 36 11.42 4.75 -15.95
CA ALA A 36 11.20 3.54 -16.73
C ALA A 36 12.51 2.82 -17.13
N SER A 37 13.59 3.57 -17.38
CA SER A 37 14.91 3.02 -17.69
C SER A 37 15.52 2.19 -16.57
N GLU A 38 15.09 2.40 -15.32
CA GLU A 38 15.56 1.68 -14.13
C GLU A 38 14.55 0.61 -13.67
N ARG A 39 13.28 0.68 -14.10
CA ARG A 39 12.22 -0.25 -13.64
C ARG A 39 12.55 -1.71 -13.92
N THR A 40 13.13 -2.04 -15.07
CA THR A 40 13.52 -3.43 -15.39
C THR A 40 14.54 -3.99 -14.39
N ALA A 41 15.41 -3.16 -13.81
CA ALA A 41 16.36 -3.62 -12.81
C ALA A 41 15.67 -4.00 -11.48
N LEU A 42 14.53 -3.39 -11.17
CA LEU A 42 13.77 -3.67 -9.94
C LEU A 42 13.10 -5.04 -9.98
N GLN A 43 12.63 -5.49 -11.15
CA GLN A 43 11.90 -6.76 -11.33
C GLN A 43 12.67 -7.99 -10.83
N ALA A 44 14.00 -7.88 -10.70
CA ALA A 44 14.87 -8.91 -10.13
C ALA A 44 15.03 -8.83 -8.60
N THR A 45 14.34 -7.90 -7.94
CA THR A 45 14.50 -7.56 -6.52
C THR A 45 13.17 -7.56 -5.78
N ILE A 46 13.21 -7.66 -4.45
CA ILE A 46 12.02 -7.55 -3.60
C ILE A 46 11.38 -6.15 -3.66
N VAL A 47 12.10 -5.13 -4.15
CA VAL A 47 11.56 -3.76 -4.23
C VAL A 47 10.43 -3.66 -5.26
N ASP A 48 10.39 -4.53 -6.27
CA ASP A 48 9.30 -4.54 -7.26
C ASP A 48 7.93 -4.84 -6.60
N ASP A 49 7.92 -5.60 -5.50
CA ASP A 49 6.74 -5.90 -4.69
C ASP A 49 6.23 -4.69 -3.86
N TYR A 50 6.88 -3.52 -3.96
CA TYR A 50 6.56 -2.30 -3.19
C TYR A 50 6.29 -1.06 -4.07
N VAL A 51 6.39 -1.17 -5.40
CA VAL A 51 6.26 -0.01 -6.30
C VAL A 51 4.96 -0.02 -7.10
N TYR A 52 4.29 1.13 -7.11
CA TYR A 52 3.08 1.35 -7.90
C TYR A 52 3.45 1.76 -9.33
N GLU A 53 2.59 1.43 -10.29
CA GLU A 53 2.63 2.07 -11.61
C GLU A 53 2.25 3.55 -11.45
N TRP A 54 3.10 4.44 -11.96
CA TRP A 54 2.92 5.89 -11.79
C TRP A 54 2.31 6.56 -13.01
N ASP A 55 2.75 6.15 -14.21
CA ASP A 55 2.30 6.70 -15.47
C ASP A 55 2.38 5.66 -16.59
N GLU A 56 1.76 5.98 -17.73
CA GLU A 56 1.75 5.16 -18.95
C GLU A 56 3.14 5.03 -19.61
N HIS A 57 4.14 5.79 -19.15
CA HIS A 57 5.50 5.75 -19.66
C HIS A 57 6.37 4.71 -18.94
N GLY A 58 5.81 4.01 -17.96
CA GLY A 58 6.47 2.96 -17.19
C GLY A 58 7.28 3.49 -16.01
N THR A 59 7.06 4.74 -15.59
CA THR A 59 7.58 5.23 -14.32
C THR A 59 6.93 4.46 -13.17
N ALA A 60 7.72 4.11 -12.17
CA ALA A 60 7.22 3.48 -10.95
C ALA A 60 7.31 4.45 -9.78
N ALA A 61 6.42 4.30 -8.80
CA ALA A 61 6.42 5.08 -7.58
C ALA A 61 6.57 4.16 -6.36
N LEU A 62 7.67 4.30 -5.63
CA LEU A 62 7.80 3.71 -4.30
C LEU A 62 7.18 4.67 -3.28
N VAL A 63 6.18 4.21 -2.54
CA VAL A 63 5.66 4.97 -1.41
C VAL A 63 6.63 4.82 -0.25
N LEU A 64 7.12 5.94 0.29
CA LEU A 64 8.02 5.91 1.43
C LEU A 64 7.24 5.85 2.76
N GLY A 65 7.96 5.82 3.88
CA GLY A 65 7.33 5.74 5.20
C GLY A 65 6.74 4.37 5.50
N VAL A 66 5.74 4.34 6.39
CA VAL A 66 5.18 3.09 6.93
C VAL A 66 3.96 2.55 6.18
N SER A 67 3.41 3.31 5.21
CA SER A 67 2.26 2.88 4.40
C SER A 67 2.59 1.63 3.59
N SER A 68 3.83 1.47 3.16
CA SER A 68 4.34 0.28 2.46
C SER A 68 4.40 -0.98 3.34
N MET A 69 4.02 -0.87 4.62
CA MET A 69 3.82 -2.01 5.53
C MET A 69 2.34 -2.37 5.72
N CYS A 70 1.40 -1.69 5.02
CA CYS A 70 -0.01 -2.06 5.06
C CYS A 70 -0.21 -3.30 4.20
N ASN A 71 -0.68 -4.39 4.81
CA ASN A 71 -0.97 -5.63 4.11
C ASN A 71 -2.25 -5.55 3.27
N HIS A 72 -2.43 -6.54 2.39
CA HIS A 72 -3.65 -6.72 1.63
C HIS A 72 -4.80 -7.27 2.47
N ASP A 73 -6.00 -6.77 2.20
CA ASP A 73 -7.26 -7.46 2.44
C ASP A 73 -8.19 -7.27 1.23
N ASP A 74 -9.05 -8.26 0.95
CA ASP A 74 -10.12 -8.16 -0.06
C ASP A 74 -11.26 -7.23 0.44
N ASP A 75 -11.43 -7.09 1.76
CA ASP A 75 -12.28 -6.08 2.42
C ASP A 75 -11.43 -5.08 3.23
N PRO A 76 -10.67 -4.19 2.55
CA PRO A 76 -9.72 -3.30 3.21
C PRO A 76 -10.40 -2.22 4.04
N ASN A 77 -9.77 -1.83 5.14
CA ASN A 77 -10.26 -0.77 6.03
C ASN A 77 -9.57 0.58 5.83
N ALA A 78 -8.60 0.64 4.92
CA ALA A 78 -7.96 1.86 4.46
C ALA A 78 -7.76 1.89 2.95
N PHE A 79 -7.61 3.11 2.42
CA PHE A 79 -7.34 3.38 1.01
C PHE A 79 -6.10 4.26 0.87
N LEU A 80 -5.23 3.93 -0.08
CA LEU A 80 -4.02 4.69 -0.37
C LEU A 80 -4.22 5.51 -1.64
N TRP A 81 -4.35 6.83 -1.49
CA TRP A 81 -4.56 7.77 -2.57
C TRP A 81 -3.26 8.41 -3.02
N LEU A 82 -2.92 8.34 -4.31
CA LEU A 82 -1.76 9.05 -4.88
C LEU A 82 -2.11 10.53 -5.15
N VAL A 83 -1.21 11.44 -4.79
CA VAL A 83 -1.36 12.89 -4.98
C VAL A 83 -0.27 13.41 -5.95
N PRO A 84 -0.51 13.37 -7.27
CA PRO A 84 0.47 13.71 -8.30
C PRO A 84 1.11 15.08 -8.13
N ASP A 85 0.31 16.12 -7.87
CA ASP A 85 0.80 17.50 -7.74
C ASP A 85 1.80 17.70 -6.60
N ARG A 86 1.81 16.79 -5.61
CA ARG A 86 2.68 16.86 -4.43
C ARG A 86 3.73 15.77 -4.39
N LEU A 87 3.68 14.80 -5.31
CA LEU A 87 4.48 13.57 -5.24
C LEU A 87 4.36 12.89 -3.87
N THR A 88 3.14 12.78 -3.37
CA THR A 88 2.85 12.09 -2.10
C THR A 88 1.77 11.02 -2.30
N ALA A 89 1.67 10.10 -1.34
CA ALA A 89 0.53 9.22 -1.16
C ALA A 89 -0.10 9.50 0.21
N GLN A 90 -1.42 9.43 0.28
CA GLN A 90 -2.20 9.65 1.50
C GLN A 90 -2.97 8.38 1.84
N LEU A 91 -2.82 7.89 3.05
CA LEU A 91 -3.56 6.72 3.54
C LEU A 91 -4.74 7.20 4.39
N PHE A 92 -5.96 6.84 4.02
CA PHE A 92 -7.19 7.21 4.72
C PHE A 92 -7.93 5.97 5.23
N ALA A 93 -8.55 6.08 6.40
CA ALA A 93 -9.52 5.09 6.85
C ALA A 93 -10.81 5.19 6.02
N VAL A 94 -11.34 4.07 5.50
CA VAL A 94 -12.61 4.04 4.74
C VAL A 94 -13.81 3.67 5.59
N ARG A 95 -13.55 3.15 6.80
CA ARG A 95 -14.51 2.89 7.87
C ARG A 95 -13.85 3.13 9.21
N ASP A 96 -14.63 3.03 10.29
CA ASP A 96 -14.04 2.98 11.64
C ASP A 96 -13.14 1.75 11.77
N ILE A 97 -11.96 1.97 12.37
CA ILE A 97 -10.94 0.93 12.64
C ILE A 97 -10.82 0.80 14.17
N ALA A 98 -10.96 -0.42 14.68
CA ALA A 98 -10.88 -0.68 16.11
C ALA A 98 -9.43 -0.63 16.61
N GLU A 99 -9.23 -0.36 17.90
CA GLU A 99 -7.91 -0.52 18.52
C GLU A 99 -7.43 -1.97 18.38
N GLY A 100 -6.18 -2.15 17.95
CA GLY A 100 -5.56 -3.45 17.70
C GLY A 100 -5.88 -4.06 16.34
N GLU A 101 -6.80 -3.49 15.56
CA GLU A 101 -7.11 -3.93 14.20
C GLU A 101 -5.96 -3.59 13.24
N GLU A 102 -5.66 -4.50 12.31
CA GLU A 102 -4.67 -4.28 11.25
C GLU A 102 -5.24 -3.33 10.21
N ILE A 103 -4.46 -2.31 9.82
CA ILE A 103 -4.77 -1.38 8.76
C ILE A 103 -4.34 -2.03 7.45
N THR A 104 -5.31 -2.29 6.56
CA THR A 104 -5.11 -3.01 5.31
C THR A 104 -5.61 -2.19 4.12
N VAL A 105 -4.98 -2.43 2.96
CA VAL A 105 -5.33 -1.78 1.69
C VAL A 105 -5.64 -2.82 0.63
N SER A 106 -6.34 -2.41 -0.44
CA SER A 106 -6.39 -3.25 -1.64
C SER A 106 -5.07 -3.14 -2.40
N TYR A 107 -4.57 -4.28 -2.82
CA TYR A 107 -3.45 -4.43 -3.75
C TYR A 107 -3.96 -4.54 -5.20
N ARG A 108 -5.25 -4.79 -5.40
CA ARG A 108 -5.80 -4.90 -6.74
C ARG A 108 -5.83 -3.52 -7.39
N ALA A 109 -5.47 -3.44 -8.67
CA ALA A 109 -5.69 -2.23 -9.45
C ALA A 109 -7.19 -1.88 -9.44
N GLU A 110 -7.53 -0.60 -9.61
CA GLU A 110 -8.91 -0.15 -9.77
C GLU A 110 -9.53 -0.61 -11.12
N GLU A 111 -9.50 -1.90 -11.41
CA GLU A 111 -10.30 -2.52 -12.47
C GLU A 111 -11.54 -3.17 -11.86
N GLY A 112 -12.38 -2.33 -11.24
CA GLY A 112 -13.84 -2.50 -11.08
C GLY A 112 -14.42 -3.86 -10.64
N SER A 113 -13.65 -4.81 -10.10
CA SER A 113 -14.12 -6.16 -9.79
C SER A 113 -13.27 -6.83 -8.71
N GLU A 114 -13.92 -7.67 -7.89
CA GLU A 114 -13.26 -8.55 -6.89
C GLU A 114 -12.25 -9.51 -7.54
N ASP A 115 -12.37 -9.73 -8.86
CA ASP A 115 -11.50 -10.60 -9.65
C ASP A 115 -10.28 -9.90 -10.26
N ALA A 116 -10.09 -8.60 -10.02
CA ALA A 116 -8.94 -7.86 -10.56
C ALA A 116 -7.62 -8.49 -10.07
N PRO A 117 -6.64 -8.72 -10.95
CA PRO A 117 -5.39 -9.34 -10.55
C PRO A 117 -4.69 -8.50 -9.48
N LEU A 118 -3.99 -9.19 -8.57
CA LEU A 118 -3.04 -8.50 -7.69
C LEU A 118 -1.98 -7.84 -8.57
N TRP A 119 -1.56 -6.65 -8.19
CA TRP A 119 -0.45 -5.94 -8.83
C TRP A 119 0.92 -6.63 -8.71
N PHE A 120 1.02 -7.72 -7.93
CA PHE A 120 2.19 -8.61 -7.89
C PHE A 120 1.78 -10.08 -7.88
N ASP A 121 2.73 -10.95 -8.19
CA ASP A 121 2.56 -12.40 -8.14
C ASP A 121 2.68 -12.94 -6.71
N VAL A 122 1.64 -13.63 -6.22
CA VAL A 122 1.72 -14.38 -4.95
C VAL A 122 2.64 -15.58 -5.16
N ARG A 123 3.87 -15.51 -4.67
CA ARG A 123 4.75 -16.68 -4.62
C ARG A 123 4.23 -17.61 -3.52
N ALA A 124 3.72 -18.78 -3.91
CA ALA A 124 3.40 -19.84 -2.97
C ALA A 124 4.64 -20.13 -2.09
N GLY A 125 4.47 -20.01 -0.77
CA GLY A 125 5.55 -20.08 0.20
C GLY A 125 6.42 -21.33 0.03
N ARG A 126 7.73 -21.17 0.27
CA ARG A 126 8.66 -22.28 0.50
C ARG A 126 8.60 -22.73 1.95
#